data_AF-A0AAW5EAA7-F1
#
_entry.id   AF-A0AAW5EAA7-F1
#
_cell.length_a   1.000
_cell.length_b   1.000
_cell.length_c   1.000
_cell.angle_alpha   90.00
_cell.angle_beta   90.00
_cell.angle_gamma   90.00
#
_symmetry.space_group_name_H-M   'P 1'
#
loop_
_entity.id
_entity.type
_entity.pdbx_description
1 polymer ?
#
loop_
_entity_poly.entity_id
_entity_poly.type
_entity_poly.pdbx_seq_one_letter_code
_entity_poly.pdbx_strand_id
1 'polypeptide(L)'
;MQLTISATGENVQAISYLLAKNPNNSYERNHKGHLVRLFYSKFNQSEVEVTIFVTPDPIELVKNTSNSYDITHYINDREFAVSSIFCSLIRPALGTALNGQPTEGYVEWVAHRFPFQFSFGPIVSALSDEQIKDLFEPLGYDVMIEYGTSDYAFTIKSKSTARYISLKGLTTLQKGLHQLFVLIPVLDDYKHYYIDEKEIDKIERYGKGWLESHPQKDFILRQALRFKEIYSIVEKNTDQKEVEPIVKVRLNDLRYEKIIETVSKLNKRESIVDFGAGEGKLSTRLGFIDGVKEVLAVEPSEVATLRALERYRKVEDKNGFVKPTSLWGSLFYYDERLKNKDIMILCEVIEHIDEYRLPKVMETILIEYQPKVLIITTPNKEYNNVYDMEEHFRHTDHRFEWTRDEFKNWCAERNQQTRYELSFDGIGDEHEQYGYPTQMCIFVRKED
;
A
#
# COMPACT_ATOMS: atom_id res chain seq x y z
N MET A 1 14.58 -2.77 17.55
CA MET A 1 14.81 -1.52 16.79
C MET A 1 14.78 -0.30 17.70
N GLN A 2 15.65 0.68 17.47
CA GLN A 2 15.72 1.88 18.30
C GLN A 2 16.13 3.14 17.54
N LEU A 3 15.79 4.29 18.14
CA LEU A 3 16.26 5.63 17.79
C LEU A 3 16.72 6.31 19.07
N THR A 4 17.98 6.73 19.11
CA THR A 4 18.57 7.55 20.15
C THR A 4 18.79 8.96 19.60
N ILE A 5 18.35 9.96 20.36
CA ILE A 5 18.54 11.37 20.07
C ILE A 5 19.38 11.94 21.20
N SER A 6 20.56 12.47 20.87
CA SER A 6 21.42 13.14 21.85
C SER A 6 21.81 14.54 21.39
N ALA A 7 22.09 15.40 22.35
CA ALA A 7 22.62 16.73 22.13
C ALA A 7 23.52 17.13 23.29
N THR A 8 24.53 17.92 22.99
CA THR A 8 25.44 18.49 23.99
C THR A 8 25.49 20.01 23.86
N GLY A 9 25.81 20.70 24.94
CA GLY A 9 25.90 22.16 24.99
C GLY A 9 24.89 22.79 25.94
N GLU A 10 24.78 24.11 25.88
CA GLU A 10 23.92 24.88 26.78
C GLU A 10 22.43 24.68 26.44
N ASN A 11 21.58 24.75 27.47
CA ASN A 11 20.11 24.72 27.35
C ASN A 11 19.51 23.45 26.71
N VAL A 12 20.29 22.38 26.56
CA VAL A 12 19.82 21.09 26.01
C VAL A 12 18.65 20.49 26.80
N GLN A 13 18.46 20.88 28.06
CA GLN A 13 17.30 20.47 28.87
C GLN A 13 15.95 20.87 28.25
N ALA A 14 15.91 21.93 27.44
CA ALA A 14 14.72 22.36 26.69
C ALA A 14 14.19 21.26 25.76
N ILE A 15 15.05 20.35 25.29
CA ILE A 15 14.68 19.22 24.40
C ILE A 15 13.60 18.35 25.05
N SER A 16 13.60 18.21 26.38
CA SER A 16 12.57 17.41 27.06
C SER A 16 11.16 17.97 26.92
N TYR A 17 11.04 19.30 26.89
CA TYR A 17 9.79 20.00 26.66
C TYR A 17 9.38 19.97 25.19
N LEU A 18 10.35 20.05 24.26
CA LEU A 18 10.09 19.86 22.82
C LEU A 18 9.53 18.45 22.52
N LEU A 19 10.02 17.43 23.22
CA LEU A 19 9.52 16.05 23.13
C LEU A 19 8.22 15.83 23.93
N ALA A 20 7.88 16.75 24.83
CA ALA A 20 6.86 16.57 25.88
C ALA A 20 7.04 15.22 26.62
N LYS A 21 8.25 14.96 27.11
CA LYS A 21 8.59 13.75 27.89
C LYS A 21 9.38 14.12 29.13
N ASN A 22 8.85 13.72 30.29
CA ASN A 22 9.49 13.94 31.58
C ASN A 22 10.73 13.03 31.71
N PRO A 23 11.94 13.59 31.94
CA PRO A 23 13.16 12.80 32.09
C PRO A 23 13.15 11.79 33.25
N ASN A 24 12.35 12.04 34.29
CA ASN A 24 12.29 11.19 35.48
C ASN A 24 11.31 10.02 35.33
N ASN A 25 10.52 9.97 34.25
CA ASN A 25 9.53 8.93 34.02
C ASN A 25 9.74 8.28 32.65
N SER A 26 9.85 6.96 32.62
CA SER A 26 9.79 6.23 31.35
C SER A 26 8.40 6.40 30.73
N TYR A 27 8.38 6.72 29.44
CA TYR A 27 7.16 6.68 28.64
C TYR A 27 6.99 5.26 28.12
N GLU A 28 5.81 4.68 28.31
CA GLU A 28 5.45 3.38 27.75
C GLU A 28 4.08 3.45 27.08
N ARG A 29 3.98 2.80 25.93
CA ARG A 29 2.71 2.65 25.22
C ARG A 29 2.65 1.29 24.56
N ASN A 30 1.59 0.55 24.82
CA ASN A 30 1.23 -0.63 24.04
C ASN A 30 0.17 -0.26 23.00
N HIS A 31 0.38 -0.64 21.74
CA HIS A 31 -0.60 -0.49 20.68
C HIS A 31 -0.63 -1.76 19.85
N LYS A 32 -1.76 -2.49 19.89
CA LYS A 32 -1.94 -3.76 19.16
C LYS A 32 -0.75 -4.72 19.39
N GLY A 33 -0.38 -4.96 20.64
CA GLY A 33 0.74 -5.83 21.00
C GLY A 33 2.13 -5.19 20.88
N HIS A 34 2.32 -4.18 20.03
CA HIS A 34 3.60 -3.48 19.92
C HIS A 34 3.87 -2.58 21.14
N LEU A 35 5.00 -2.78 21.82
CA LEU A 35 5.43 -1.97 22.95
C LEU A 35 6.43 -0.90 22.51
N VAL A 36 6.12 0.36 22.78
CA VAL A 36 6.99 1.51 22.56
C VAL A 36 7.42 2.06 23.91
N ARG A 37 8.73 2.13 24.16
CA ARG A 37 9.32 2.70 25.37
C ARG A 37 10.23 3.87 25.01
N LEU A 38 10.15 4.96 25.76
CA LEU A 38 11.08 6.10 25.66
C LEU A 38 11.61 6.44 27.05
N PHE A 39 12.92 6.58 27.16
CA PHE A 39 13.58 6.93 28.43
C PHE A 39 14.81 7.80 28.17
N TYR A 40 15.22 8.55 29.18
CA TYR A 40 16.45 9.34 29.16
C TYR A 40 17.56 8.55 29.83
N SER A 41 18.59 8.20 29.07
CA SER A 41 19.82 7.60 29.61
C SER A 41 20.73 8.67 30.21
N LYS A 42 20.65 9.90 29.70
CA LYS A 42 21.35 11.07 30.26
C LYS A 42 20.45 12.30 30.19
N PHE A 43 20.40 13.05 31.28
CA PHE A 43 19.71 14.34 31.32
C PHE A 43 20.38 15.25 32.35
N ASN A 44 21.28 16.12 31.90
CA ASN A 44 21.95 17.11 32.73
C ASN A 44 22.03 18.47 31.99
N GLN A 45 22.69 19.47 32.58
CA GLN A 45 22.74 20.83 32.02
C GLN A 45 23.49 20.93 30.68
N SER A 46 24.39 19.99 30.40
CA SER A 46 25.30 20.02 29.24
C SER A 46 25.07 18.88 28.24
N GLU A 47 24.28 17.86 28.61
CA GLU A 47 24.06 16.67 27.79
C GLU A 47 22.65 16.10 28.03
N VAL A 48 21.98 15.79 26.93
CA VAL A 48 20.72 15.03 26.91
C VAL A 48 20.89 13.86 25.96
N GLU A 49 20.45 12.67 26.40
CA GLU A 49 20.37 11.47 25.59
C GLU A 49 19.04 10.78 25.89
N VAL A 50 18.19 10.68 24.87
CA VAL A 50 16.89 10.03 24.94
C VAL A 50 16.84 8.89 23.93
N THR A 51 16.41 7.73 24.39
CA THR A 51 16.29 6.53 23.54
C THR A 51 14.84 6.09 23.46
N ILE A 52 14.41 5.81 22.24
CA ILE A 52 13.11 5.23 21.90
C ILE A 52 13.36 3.82 21.40
N PHE A 53 12.78 2.86 22.08
CA PHE A 53 12.89 1.44 21.79
C PHE A 53 11.51 0.88 21.48
N VAL A 54 11.43 0.03 20.46
CA VAL A 54 10.18 -0.64 20.10
C VAL A 54 10.41 -2.14 20.11
N THR A 55 9.51 -2.84 20.80
CA THR A 55 9.33 -4.29 20.76
C THR A 55 8.06 -4.60 19.98
N PRO A 56 8.15 -4.95 18.70
CA PRO A 56 6.98 -5.38 17.93
C PRO A 56 6.39 -6.66 18.47
N ASP A 57 5.08 -6.83 18.34
CA ASP A 57 4.44 -8.14 18.37
C ASP A 57 4.57 -8.78 16.97
N PRO A 58 5.35 -9.86 16.81
CA PRO A 58 5.58 -10.48 15.51
C PRO A 58 4.31 -11.08 14.91
N ILE A 59 3.35 -11.50 15.74
CA ILE A 59 2.08 -12.05 15.26
C ILE A 59 1.21 -10.93 14.67
N GLU A 60 1.14 -9.78 15.35
CA GLU A 60 0.36 -8.63 14.88
C GLU A 60 0.96 -7.97 13.62
N LEU A 61 2.29 -8.06 13.43
CA LEU A 61 2.93 -7.66 12.16
C LEU A 61 2.39 -8.48 10.97
N VAL A 62 2.12 -9.77 11.17
CA VAL A 62 1.72 -10.72 10.11
C VAL A 62 0.21 -10.81 9.91
N LYS A 63 -0.60 -10.52 10.93
CA LYS A 63 -2.07 -10.67 10.89
C LYS A 63 -2.78 -9.77 9.86
N ASN A 64 -2.16 -8.67 9.43
CA ASN A 64 -2.76 -7.74 8.45
C ASN A 64 -2.31 -7.99 7.01
N THR A 65 -1.40 -8.96 6.78
CA THR A 65 -0.95 -9.35 5.44
C THR A 65 -1.90 -10.40 4.86
N SER A 66 -2.74 -9.96 3.93
CA SER A 66 -3.62 -10.80 3.12
C SER A 66 -2.80 -11.54 2.07
N ASN A 67 -2.07 -12.60 2.46
CA ASN A 67 -1.82 -13.79 1.65
C ASN A 67 -1.04 -14.84 2.43
N SER A 68 -1.56 -16.06 2.43
CA SER A 68 -1.12 -17.23 3.17
C SER A 68 0.02 -17.99 2.49
N TYR A 69 0.90 -18.58 3.33
CA TYR A 69 1.86 -19.66 3.06
C TYR A 69 3.32 -19.33 2.65
N ASP A 70 3.85 -18.14 2.92
CA ASP A 70 5.32 -17.96 2.93
C ASP A 70 5.87 -17.90 4.36
N ILE A 71 6.80 -18.81 4.69
CA ILE A 71 7.51 -18.85 5.97
C ILE A 71 8.30 -17.56 6.22
N THR A 72 8.69 -16.85 5.16
CA THR A 72 9.38 -15.54 5.26
C THR A 72 8.52 -14.47 5.93
N HIS A 73 7.19 -14.60 5.97
CA HIS A 73 6.34 -13.67 6.74
C HIS A 73 6.45 -13.88 8.25
N TYR A 74 6.72 -15.10 8.71
CA TYR A 74 6.89 -15.41 10.13
C TYR A 74 8.35 -15.32 10.58
N ILE A 75 9.29 -15.51 9.66
CA ILE A 75 10.73 -15.42 9.91
C ILE A 75 11.30 -14.31 9.01
N ASN A 76 11.29 -13.08 9.51
CA ASN A 76 11.90 -11.94 8.85
C ASN A 76 12.57 -10.98 9.84
N ASP A 77 13.29 -10.01 9.29
CA ASP A 77 14.01 -8.99 10.03
C ASP A 77 13.13 -7.88 10.62
N ARG A 78 11.82 -7.85 10.33
CA ARG A 78 10.94 -6.70 10.63
C ARG A 78 10.76 -6.46 12.12
N GLU A 79 10.79 -7.52 12.92
CA GLU A 79 10.71 -7.39 14.38
C GLU A 79 11.99 -6.76 14.97
N PHE A 80 13.08 -6.73 14.20
CA PHE A 80 14.39 -6.25 14.65
C PHE A 80 14.83 -4.95 13.98
N ALA A 81 14.48 -4.74 12.71
CA ALA A 81 14.97 -3.65 11.86
C ALA A 81 14.15 -2.35 11.95
N VAL A 82 14.86 -1.22 12.03
CA VAL A 82 14.30 0.12 11.86
C VAL A 82 13.80 0.27 10.41
N SER A 83 12.52 0.63 10.29
CA SER A 83 11.75 0.60 9.04
C SER A 83 10.66 1.67 9.03
N SER A 84 9.82 1.68 8.00
CA SER A 84 8.60 2.50 7.97
C SER A 84 7.63 2.16 9.12
N ILE A 85 7.54 0.88 9.51
CA ILE A 85 6.74 0.41 10.65
C ILE A 85 7.25 1.04 11.95
N PHE A 86 8.57 1.03 12.16
CA PHE A 86 9.18 1.69 13.31
C PHE A 86 8.77 3.16 13.41
N CYS A 87 8.89 3.90 12.31
CA CYS A 87 8.50 5.31 12.26
C CYS A 87 7.02 5.51 12.62
N SER A 88 6.14 4.64 12.11
CA SER A 88 4.70 4.67 12.42
C SER A 88 4.41 4.39 13.89
N LEU A 89 5.12 3.45 14.51
CA LEU A 89 4.96 3.09 15.93
C LEU A 89 5.46 4.19 16.88
N ILE A 90 6.57 4.87 16.55
CA ILE A 90 7.13 5.93 17.41
C ILE A 90 6.48 7.31 17.18
N ARG A 91 5.79 7.52 16.05
CA ARG A 91 5.11 8.79 15.71
C ARG A 91 4.28 9.35 16.86
N PRO A 92 3.42 8.57 17.56
CA PRO A 92 2.59 9.12 18.62
C PRO A 92 3.40 9.55 19.85
N ALA A 93 4.55 8.93 20.12
CA ALA A 93 5.44 9.34 21.20
C ALA A 93 6.13 10.68 20.88
N LEU A 94 6.37 10.96 19.61
CA LEU A 94 7.07 12.14 19.09
C LEU A 94 6.14 13.24 18.54
N GLY A 95 4.83 13.11 18.71
CA GLY A 95 3.84 13.99 18.06
C GLY A 95 4.07 15.48 18.32
N THR A 96 4.38 15.86 19.56
CA THR A 96 4.68 17.26 19.95
C THR A 96 5.87 17.83 19.18
N ALA A 97 6.98 17.09 19.14
CA ALA A 97 8.20 17.51 18.45
C ALA A 97 8.01 17.56 16.94
N LEU A 98 7.31 16.58 16.36
CA LEU A 98 6.98 16.54 14.93
C LEU A 98 6.09 17.72 14.52
N ASN A 99 5.14 18.12 15.37
CA ASN A 99 4.24 19.24 15.10
C ASN A 99 4.84 20.61 15.45
N GLY A 100 5.94 20.64 16.23
CA GLY A 100 6.55 21.89 16.68
C GLY A 100 5.66 22.66 17.65
N GLN A 101 4.90 21.96 18.50
CA GLN A 101 3.90 22.54 19.40
C GLN A 101 4.18 22.18 20.87
N PRO A 102 5.31 22.62 21.45
CA PRO A 102 5.59 22.42 22.87
C PRO A 102 4.66 23.25 23.75
N THR A 103 4.80 23.14 25.07
CA THR A 103 4.14 24.04 26.02
C THR A 103 4.56 25.50 25.79
N GLU A 104 3.67 26.46 26.08
CA GLU A 104 3.82 27.88 25.68
C GLU A 104 5.19 28.50 26.00
N GLY A 105 5.78 28.20 27.17
CA GLY A 105 7.09 28.72 27.58
C GLY A 105 8.28 28.19 26.78
N TYR A 106 8.09 27.20 25.90
CA TYR A 106 9.18 26.55 25.14
C TYR A 106 9.03 26.70 23.62
N VAL A 107 8.09 27.52 23.15
CA VAL A 107 7.82 27.72 21.71
C VAL A 107 9.05 28.28 20.97
N GLU A 108 9.80 29.19 21.59
CA GLU A 108 11.03 29.76 21.01
C GLU A 108 12.09 28.69 20.71
N TRP A 109 12.11 27.60 21.48
CA TRP A 109 13.08 26.51 21.33
C TRP A 109 12.81 25.61 20.13
N VAL A 110 11.63 25.71 19.50
CA VAL A 110 11.31 24.96 18.26
C VAL A 110 12.23 25.38 17.11
N ALA A 111 12.55 26.68 17.03
CA ALA A 111 13.46 27.22 16.03
C ALA A 111 14.95 27.13 16.43
N HIS A 112 15.23 26.77 17.69
CA HIS A 112 16.59 26.67 18.19
C HIS A 112 17.30 25.45 17.60
N ARG A 113 18.54 25.66 17.14
CA ARG A 113 19.39 24.60 16.56
C ARG A 113 20.32 24.06 17.63
N PHE A 114 20.27 22.76 17.87
CA PHE A 114 21.20 22.05 18.74
C PHE A 114 22.16 21.19 17.92
N PRO A 115 23.38 20.91 18.43
CA PRO A 115 24.28 19.94 17.82
C PRO A 115 23.77 18.53 18.13
N PHE A 116 22.77 18.09 17.38
CA PHE A 116 22.16 16.79 17.56
C PHE A 116 23.04 15.68 17.01
N GLN A 117 22.98 14.52 17.68
CA GLN A 117 23.32 13.24 17.11
C GLN A 117 22.08 12.33 17.13
N PHE A 118 21.69 11.83 15.96
CA PHE A 118 20.62 10.85 15.81
C PHE A 118 21.23 9.50 15.47
N SER A 119 21.03 8.50 16.32
CA SER A 119 21.54 7.14 16.12
C SER A 119 20.39 6.16 16.02
N PHE A 120 20.32 5.37 14.95
CA PHE A 120 19.23 4.43 14.73
C PHE A 120 19.70 3.14 14.05
N GLY A 121 19.00 2.05 14.38
CA GLY A 121 19.27 0.75 13.81
C GLY A 121 18.71 -0.41 14.64
N PRO A 122 18.99 -1.66 14.22
CA PRO A 122 19.66 -2.00 12.96
C PRO A 122 18.79 -1.67 11.74
N ILE A 123 19.40 -1.39 10.58
CA ILE A 123 18.71 -1.23 9.28
C ILE A 123 19.20 -2.31 8.33
N VAL A 124 18.29 -2.80 7.51
CA VAL A 124 18.56 -3.65 6.36
C VAL A 124 18.22 -2.85 5.10
N SER A 125 19.23 -2.64 4.26
CA SER A 125 19.13 -1.80 3.06
C SER A 125 20.05 -2.32 1.95
N ALA A 126 19.60 -2.27 0.71
CA ALA A 126 20.31 -2.64 -0.50
C ALA A 126 21.19 -1.48 -0.97
N LEU A 127 20.96 -0.28 -0.43
CA LEU A 127 21.79 0.88 -0.69
C LEU A 127 23.21 0.63 -0.17
N SER A 128 24.17 1.09 -0.96
CA SER A 128 25.57 1.18 -0.54
C SER A 128 25.74 2.25 0.54
N ASP A 129 26.83 2.15 1.31
CA ASP A 129 27.16 3.13 2.34
C ASP A 129 27.30 4.55 1.75
N GLU A 130 27.77 4.66 0.51
CA GLU A 130 27.88 5.94 -0.20
C GLU A 130 26.51 6.51 -0.55
N GLN A 131 25.59 5.70 -1.06
CA GLN A 131 24.21 6.13 -1.33
C GLN A 131 23.49 6.55 -0.04
N ILE A 132 23.77 5.91 1.09
CA ILE A 132 23.23 6.33 2.39
C ILE A 132 23.78 7.70 2.77
N LYS A 133 25.08 7.94 2.59
CA LYS A 133 25.69 9.26 2.83
C LYS A 133 25.09 10.35 1.93
N ASP A 134 24.90 10.06 0.64
CA ASP A 134 24.29 10.98 -0.32
C ASP A 134 22.86 11.44 0.06
N LEU A 135 22.17 10.68 0.92
CA LEU A 135 20.85 11.05 1.43
C LEU A 135 20.91 12.01 2.62
N PHE A 136 21.99 11.99 3.42
CA PHE A 136 22.06 12.74 4.69
C PHE A 136 23.12 13.84 4.70
N GLU A 137 24.26 13.66 4.04
CA GLU A 137 25.33 14.67 4.00
C GLU A 137 24.88 16.00 3.37
N PRO A 138 24.07 16.04 2.29
CA PRO A 138 23.54 17.30 1.76
C PRO A 138 22.62 18.06 2.73
N LEU A 139 22.12 17.40 3.76
CA LEU A 139 21.30 18.01 4.82
C LEU A 139 22.15 18.64 5.93
N GLY A 140 23.48 18.51 5.86
CA GLY A 140 24.44 19.03 6.84
C GLY A 140 24.74 18.06 7.99
N TYR A 141 24.60 16.75 7.76
CA TYR A 141 24.99 15.73 8.73
C TYR A 141 26.35 15.12 8.40
N ASP A 142 27.17 14.92 9.42
CA ASP A 142 28.25 13.95 9.39
C ASP A 142 27.66 12.55 9.60
N VAL A 143 27.88 11.64 8.65
CA VAL A 143 27.26 10.30 8.63
C VAL A 143 28.29 9.24 9.00
N MET A 144 28.00 8.50 10.07
CA MET A 144 28.77 7.33 10.48
C MET A 144 27.92 6.07 10.35
N ILE A 145 28.47 5.04 9.70
CA ILE A 145 27.81 3.76 9.48
C ILE A 145 28.65 2.67 10.13
N GLU A 146 28.06 1.98 11.11
CA GLU A 146 28.65 0.85 11.79
C GLU A 146 27.90 -0.44 11.42
N TYR A 147 28.63 -1.55 11.41
CA TYR A 147 28.06 -2.86 11.09
C TYR A 147 27.91 -3.68 12.37
N GLY A 148 26.81 -4.43 12.47
CA GLY A 148 26.65 -5.38 13.56
C GLY A 148 27.78 -6.41 13.54
N THR A 149 28.33 -6.74 14.72
CA THR A 149 29.23 -7.88 14.87
C THR A 149 28.42 -9.16 14.72
N SER A 150 28.81 -10.03 13.79
CA SER A 150 28.15 -11.33 13.60
C SER A 150 29.19 -12.42 13.72
N ASP A 151 29.22 -13.10 14.88
CA ASP A 151 30.03 -14.30 15.09
C ASP A 151 29.33 -15.50 14.44
N TYR A 152 29.42 -15.58 13.12
CA TYR A 152 28.92 -16.76 12.42
C TYR A 152 29.84 -17.95 12.73
N ALA A 153 29.28 -19.06 13.22
CA ALA A 153 30.02 -20.31 13.42
C ALA A 153 30.58 -20.91 12.11
N PHE A 154 30.21 -20.32 10.96
CA PHE A 154 30.61 -20.71 9.62
C PHE A 154 30.72 -19.46 8.72
N THR A 155 31.64 -19.48 7.76
CA THR A 155 31.93 -18.30 6.90
C THR A 155 30.84 -18.10 5.83
N ILE A 156 29.68 -17.55 6.21
CA ILE A 156 28.57 -17.24 5.27
C ILE A 156 28.83 -15.94 4.52
N LYS A 157 29.26 -14.91 5.25
CA LYS A 157 29.47 -13.55 4.76
C LYS A 157 30.66 -12.93 5.49
N SER A 158 31.39 -12.07 4.79
CA SER A 158 32.54 -11.34 5.35
C SER A 158 32.14 -10.16 6.23
N LYS A 159 30.89 -9.66 6.12
CA LYS A 159 30.32 -8.57 6.92
C LYS A 159 28.81 -8.79 7.14
N SER A 160 28.30 -8.33 8.28
CA SER A 160 26.86 -8.29 8.54
C SER A 160 26.14 -7.38 7.54
N THR A 161 24.88 -7.65 7.24
CA THR A 161 24.02 -6.73 6.45
C THR A 161 23.31 -5.71 7.33
N ALA A 162 23.32 -5.90 8.65
CA ALA A 162 22.72 -4.98 9.60
C ALA A 162 23.63 -3.78 9.82
N ARG A 163 23.12 -2.59 9.50
CA ARG A 163 23.81 -1.31 9.69
C ARG A 163 23.21 -0.50 10.83
N TYR A 164 24.03 0.21 11.57
CA TYR A 164 23.66 1.23 12.54
C TYR A 164 24.16 2.57 12.03
N ILE A 165 23.26 3.55 11.94
CA ILE A 165 23.56 4.86 11.37
C ILE A 165 23.57 5.87 12.50
N SER A 166 24.61 6.71 12.55
CA SER A 166 24.70 7.89 13.40
C SER A 166 24.86 9.14 12.54
N LEU A 167 23.98 10.12 12.75
CA LEU A 167 23.95 11.39 12.04
C LEU A 167 24.24 12.52 13.01
N LYS A 168 25.34 13.24 12.82
CA LYS A 168 25.70 14.38 13.69
C LYS A 168 25.57 15.69 12.92
N GLY A 169 24.84 16.67 13.45
CA GLY A 169 24.65 17.94 12.76
C GLY A 169 23.95 19.00 13.58
N LEU A 170 24.13 20.27 13.17
CA LEU A 170 23.48 21.42 13.81
C LEU A 170 22.09 21.63 13.20
N THR A 171 21.02 21.23 13.89
CA THR A 171 19.65 21.29 13.37
C THR A 171 18.63 21.55 14.48
N THR A 172 17.39 21.86 14.11
CA THR A 172 16.26 21.89 15.06
C THR A 172 15.75 20.46 15.27
N LEU A 173 15.18 20.15 16.44
CA LEU A 173 14.60 18.83 16.71
C LEU A 173 13.55 18.44 15.67
N GLN A 174 12.66 19.37 15.33
CA GLN A 174 11.58 19.13 14.37
C GLN A 174 12.12 18.77 12.98
N LYS A 175 13.04 19.59 12.43
CA LYS A 175 13.65 19.33 11.12
C LYS A 175 14.40 17.99 11.09
N GLY A 176 15.17 17.66 12.13
CA GLY A 176 15.86 16.37 12.20
C GLY A 176 14.88 15.18 12.21
N LEU A 177 13.82 15.26 13.00
CA LEU A 177 12.77 14.24 13.00
C LEU A 177 12.03 14.15 11.66
N HIS A 178 11.70 15.27 11.03
CA HIS A 178 11.07 15.28 9.71
C HIS A 178 11.93 14.57 8.66
N GLN A 179 13.23 14.84 8.64
CA GLN A 179 14.18 14.19 7.73
C GLN A 179 14.27 12.68 7.99
N LEU A 180 14.38 12.26 9.26
CA LEU A 180 14.39 10.83 9.62
C LEU A 180 13.10 10.11 9.20
N PHE A 181 11.94 10.74 9.41
CA PHE A 181 10.65 10.14 9.06
C PHE A 181 10.40 10.01 7.55
N VAL A 182 11.13 10.75 6.72
CA VAL A 182 11.12 10.62 5.26
C VAL A 182 12.19 9.64 4.79
N LEU A 183 13.41 9.73 5.32
CA LEU A 183 14.56 8.98 4.80
C LEU A 183 14.67 7.56 5.35
N ILE A 184 14.24 7.25 6.58
CA ILE A 184 14.23 5.86 7.07
C ILE A 184 13.41 4.94 6.14
N PRO A 185 12.20 5.29 5.70
CA PRO A 185 11.46 4.52 4.69
C PRO A 185 12.15 4.39 3.31
N VAL A 186 13.01 5.33 2.94
CA VAL A 186 13.82 5.26 1.71
C VAL A 186 14.89 4.17 1.81
N LEU A 187 15.50 4.04 3.00
CA LEU A 187 16.51 3.01 3.29
C LEU A 187 15.94 1.58 3.32
N ASP A 188 14.65 1.43 3.59
CA ASP A 188 14.03 0.13 3.83
C ASP A 188 13.80 -0.66 2.52
N ASP A 189 14.39 -1.85 2.42
CA ASP A 189 14.28 -2.73 1.24
C ASP A 189 12.95 -3.48 1.16
N TYR A 190 12.32 -3.78 2.29
CA TYR A 190 11.21 -4.72 2.33
C TYR A 190 9.89 -3.96 2.38
N LYS A 191 9.20 -3.92 1.25
CA LYS A 191 7.98 -3.12 1.10
C LYS A 191 6.76 -3.98 0.76
N HIS A 192 6.44 -4.93 1.63
CA HIS A 192 5.16 -5.68 1.58
C HIS A 192 4.06 -5.06 2.45
N TYR A 193 4.26 -3.83 2.95
CA TYR A 193 3.24 -3.12 3.70
C TYR A 193 2.71 -1.98 2.85
N TYR A 194 1.42 -2.06 2.54
CA TYR A 194 0.60 -1.04 1.89
C TYR A 194 1.17 0.37 2.12
N ILE A 195 1.59 1.04 1.04
CA ILE A 195 1.64 2.51 1.03
C ILE A 195 0.20 2.98 1.27
N ASP A 196 -0.12 3.29 2.52
CA ASP A 196 -1.36 3.98 2.87
C ASP A 196 -1.28 5.40 2.29
N GLU A 197 -2.41 6.02 1.95
CA GLU A 197 -2.48 7.44 1.50
C GLU A 197 -1.74 8.36 2.49
N LYS A 198 -1.65 7.94 3.74
CA LYS A 198 -0.91 8.57 4.84
C LYS A 198 0.61 8.69 4.66
N GLU A 199 1.25 7.86 3.83
CA GLU A 199 2.70 7.98 3.58
C GLU A 199 3.01 9.12 2.59
N ILE A 200 2.12 9.37 1.61
CA ILE A 200 2.25 10.50 0.68
C ILE A 200 2.07 11.81 1.47
N ASP A 201 1.01 11.91 2.26
CA ASP A 201 0.76 13.04 3.15
C ASP A 201 1.95 13.29 4.09
N LYS A 202 2.64 12.22 4.50
CA LYS A 202 3.84 12.29 5.36
C LYS A 202 5.01 12.90 4.60
N ILE A 203 5.28 12.48 3.37
CA ILE A 203 6.36 13.02 2.54
C ILE A 203 6.09 14.49 2.22
N GLU A 204 4.86 14.85 1.85
CA GLU A 204 4.50 16.24 1.59
C GLU A 204 4.66 17.10 2.85
N ARG A 205 4.16 16.62 3.99
CA ARG A 205 4.20 17.35 5.25
C ARG A 205 5.61 17.51 5.81
N TYR A 206 6.39 16.43 5.85
CA TYR A 206 7.72 16.40 6.47
C TYR A 206 8.85 16.73 5.49
N GLY A 207 8.64 16.58 4.19
CA GLY A 207 9.59 17.00 3.14
C GLY A 207 9.60 18.51 2.91
N LYS A 208 8.53 19.22 3.29
CA LYS A 208 8.40 20.66 3.10
C LYS A 208 9.60 21.42 3.68
N GLY A 209 10.19 22.28 2.85
CA GLY A 209 11.29 23.17 3.24
C GLY A 209 12.70 22.58 3.14
N TRP A 210 12.86 21.32 2.71
CA TRP A 210 14.19 20.76 2.44
C TRP A 210 14.24 19.80 1.25
N LEU A 211 13.17 19.03 1.01
CA LEU A 211 13.16 17.98 -0.02
C LEU A 211 13.27 18.56 -1.44
N GLU A 212 12.64 19.71 -1.71
CA GLU A 212 12.69 20.39 -3.01
C GLU A 212 14.10 20.77 -3.45
N SER A 213 14.97 21.07 -2.49
CA SER A 213 16.36 21.45 -2.73
C SER A 213 17.34 20.28 -2.60
N HIS A 214 16.84 19.06 -2.33
CA HIS A 214 17.71 17.92 -2.09
C HIS A 214 18.29 17.37 -3.41
N PRO A 215 19.61 17.13 -3.53
CA PRO A 215 20.20 16.61 -4.77
C PRO A 215 19.64 15.24 -5.18
N GLN A 216 19.30 14.41 -4.19
CA GLN A 216 18.67 13.10 -4.39
C GLN A 216 17.14 13.15 -4.35
N LYS A 217 16.49 14.31 -4.60
CA LYS A 217 15.03 14.46 -4.52
C LYS A 217 14.30 13.38 -5.32
N ASP A 218 14.67 13.20 -6.58
CA ASP A 218 13.99 12.24 -7.45
C ASP A 218 14.20 10.82 -6.95
N PHE A 219 15.39 10.48 -6.47
CA PHE A 219 15.63 9.16 -5.88
C PHE A 219 14.80 8.95 -4.60
N ILE A 220 14.74 9.95 -3.71
CA ILE A 220 13.93 9.90 -2.48
C ILE A 220 12.45 9.72 -2.82
N LEU A 221 11.94 10.50 -3.77
CA LEU A 221 10.54 10.40 -4.21
C LEU A 221 10.27 9.05 -4.84
N ARG A 222 11.08 8.60 -5.80
CA ARG A 222 10.89 7.28 -6.44
C ARG A 222 10.91 6.15 -5.43
N GLN A 223 11.88 6.15 -4.52
CA GLN A 223 12.00 5.11 -3.51
C GLN A 223 10.86 5.18 -2.47
N ALA A 224 10.50 6.38 -1.99
CA ALA A 224 9.41 6.55 -1.03
C ALA A 224 8.02 6.31 -1.66
N LEU A 225 7.90 6.54 -2.96
CA LEU A 225 6.72 6.37 -3.79
C LEU A 225 6.84 5.16 -4.72
N ARG A 226 7.66 4.16 -4.39
CA ARG A 226 7.94 3.00 -5.26
C ARG A 226 6.69 2.14 -5.56
N PHE A 227 5.55 2.43 -4.90
CA PHE A 227 4.23 1.88 -5.22
C PHE A 227 3.24 2.91 -5.79
N LYS A 228 3.65 4.18 -5.90
CA LYS A 228 2.96 5.22 -6.66
C LYS A 228 3.49 5.32 -8.10
N GLU A 229 4.61 4.70 -8.48
CA GLU A 229 5.13 4.69 -9.87
C GLU A 229 4.31 3.82 -10.85
N ILE A 230 3.02 3.71 -10.58
CA ILE A 230 1.98 3.68 -11.61
C ILE A 230 1.58 5.11 -12.07
N TYR A 231 2.14 6.21 -11.49
CA TYR A 231 1.61 7.58 -11.69
C TYR A 231 2.57 8.73 -12.07
N SER A 232 3.88 8.55 -12.24
CA SER A 232 4.78 9.64 -12.66
C SER A 232 5.50 9.39 -13.98
N ILE A 233 4.72 9.09 -15.01
CA ILE A 233 5.01 9.38 -16.43
C ILE A 233 5.12 10.92 -16.69
N VAL A 234 5.12 11.76 -15.64
CA VAL A 234 4.90 13.21 -15.71
C VAL A 234 6.16 14.01 -15.41
N GLU A 235 7.31 13.59 -15.94
CA GLU A 235 8.44 14.50 -16.19
C GLU A 235 8.93 14.38 -17.63
N LYS A 236 8.02 14.53 -18.59
CA LYS A 236 8.37 15.02 -19.93
C LYS A 236 7.32 16.00 -20.45
N ASN A 237 7.42 17.26 -20.01
CA ASN A 237 7.83 18.38 -20.87
C ASN A 237 7.37 19.72 -20.27
N THR A 238 8.36 20.59 -20.10
CA THR A 238 8.32 22.02 -19.82
C THR A 238 7.23 22.76 -20.60
N ASP A 239 6.35 23.48 -19.90
CA ASP A 239 6.30 24.96 -19.93
C ASP A 239 5.17 25.49 -19.04
N GLN A 240 5.41 26.68 -18.51
CA GLN A 240 4.51 27.45 -17.65
C GLN A 240 3.09 27.51 -18.23
N LYS A 241 2.11 27.00 -17.47
CA LYS A 241 0.75 27.54 -17.37
C LYS A 241 0.10 26.95 -16.13
N GLU A 242 -0.45 27.83 -15.30
CA GLU A 242 -1.35 27.47 -14.20
C GLU A 242 -2.49 26.60 -14.77
N VAL A 243 -2.57 25.34 -14.34
CA VAL A 243 -3.71 24.47 -14.63
C VAL A 243 -4.31 24.07 -13.29
N GLU A 244 -5.58 24.44 -13.10
CA GLU A 244 -6.41 24.03 -11.98
C GLU A 244 -6.31 22.50 -11.76
N PRO A 245 -6.34 22.02 -10.50
CA PRO A 245 -6.10 20.62 -10.20
C PRO A 245 -7.20 19.74 -10.82
N ILE A 246 -6.85 19.02 -11.89
CA ILE A 246 -7.69 17.97 -12.46
C ILE A 246 -7.69 16.81 -11.47
N VAL A 247 -8.83 16.58 -10.82
CA VAL A 247 -9.07 15.42 -9.97
C VAL A 247 -8.99 14.16 -10.85
N LYS A 248 -7.83 13.49 -10.91
CA LYS A 248 -7.69 12.22 -11.64
C LYS A 248 -8.44 11.12 -10.90
N VAL A 249 -9.44 10.54 -11.55
CA VAL A 249 -10.23 9.39 -11.06
C VAL A 249 -9.34 8.14 -11.04
N ARG A 250 -9.44 7.31 -9.98
CA ARG A 250 -8.63 6.08 -9.86
C ARG A 250 -9.10 5.04 -10.86
N LEU A 251 -8.19 4.27 -11.45
CA LEU A 251 -8.52 3.20 -12.39
C LEU A 251 -9.52 2.18 -11.82
N ASN A 252 -9.40 1.81 -10.54
CA ASN A 252 -10.37 0.94 -9.89
C ASN A 252 -11.79 1.54 -9.84
N ASP A 253 -11.89 2.87 -9.65
CA ASP A 253 -13.17 3.55 -9.66
C ASP A 253 -13.76 3.61 -11.07
N LEU A 254 -12.95 3.89 -12.09
CA LEU A 254 -13.34 3.80 -13.50
C LEU A 254 -13.82 2.40 -13.87
N ARG A 255 -13.17 1.36 -13.33
CA ARG A 255 -13.58 -0.03 -13.54
C ARG A 255 -14.95 -0.32 -12.98
N TYR A 256 -15.17 0.05 -11.72
CA TYR A 256 -16.48 -0.12 -11.12
C TYR A 256 -17.53 0.70 -11.86
N GLU A 257 -17.26 1.95 -12.21
CA GLU A 257 -18.18 2.79 -12.98
C GLU A 257 -18.55 2.16 -14.33
N LYS A 258 -17.57 1.70 -15.12
CA LYS A 258 -17.84 1.03 -16.40
C LYS A 258 -18.68 -0.24 -16.22
N ILE A 259 -18.40 -1.05 -15.20
CA ILE A 259 -19.19 -2.26 -14.92
C ILE A 259 -20.62 -1.86 -14.54
N ILE A 260 -20.80 -0.87 -13.66
CA ILE A 260 -22.12 -0.36 -13.28
C ILE A 260 -22.87 0.17 -14.50
N GLU A 261 -22.25 0.98 -15.36
CA GLU A 261 -22.85 1.47 -16.60
C GLU A 261 -23.27 0.34 -17.54
N THR A 262 -22.41 -0.68 -17.66
CA THR A 262 -22.70 -1.86 -18.49
C THR A 262 -23.91 -2.60 -17.95
N VAL A 263 -23.95 -2.86 -16.64
CA VAL A 263 -25.09 -3.49 -15.96
C VAL A 263 -26.37 -2.67 -16.10
N SER A 264 -26.29 -1.34 -15.93
CA SER A 264 -27.41 -0.40 -16.05
C SER A 264 -27.97 -0.29 -17.48
N LYS A 265 -27.25 -0.75 -18.51
CA LYS A 265 -27.75 -0.83 -19.89
C LYS A 265 -28.44 -2.16 -20.21
N LEU A 266 -28.33 -3.17 -19.35
CA LEU A 266 -28.96 -4.47 -19.55
C LEU A 266 -30.43 -4.46 -19.10
N ASN A 267 -31.29 -5.10 -19.89
CA ASN A 267 -32.71 -5.23 -19.62
C ASN A 267 -33.03 -6.24 -18.50
N LYS A 268 -32.24 -7.32 -18.40
CA LYS A 268 -32.38 -8.38 -17.39
C LYS A 268 -31.22 -8.24 -16.40
N ARG A 269 -31.50 -7.71 -15.20
CA ARG A 269 -30.49 -7.39 -14.17
C ARG A 269 -31.00 -7.55 -12.73
N GLU A 270 -32.05 -8.34 -12.52
CA GLU A 270 -32.68 -8.46 -11.20
C GLU A 270 -31.77 -9.21 -10.21
N SER A 271 -31.00 -10.18 -10.71
CA SER A 271 -30.10 -11.03 -9.91
C SER A 271 -28.65 -10.96 -10.39
N ILE A 272 -27.76 -10.46 -9.53
CA ILE A 272 -26.34 -10.24 -9.85
C ILE A 272 -25.45 -11.07 -8.94
N VAL A 273 -24.44 -11.71 -9.50
CA VAL A 273 -23.35 -12.37 -8.77
C VAL A 273 -22.06 -11.58 -8.97
N ASP A 274 -21.48 -11.09 -7.87
CA ASP A 274 -20.12 -10.57 -7.79
C ASP A 274 -19.20 -11.72 -7.34
N PHE A 275 -18.51 -12.36 -8.28
CA PHE A 275 -17.78 -13.61 -8.04
C PHE A 275 -16.29 -13.33 -7.83
N GLY A 276 -15.87 -13.26 -6.57
CA GLY A 276 -14.59 -12.64 -6.17
C GLY A 276 -14.82 -11.23 -5.63
N ALA A 277 -15.81 -11.05 -4.76
CA ALA A 277 -16.30 -9.74 -4.34
C ALA A 277 -15.33 -8.94 -3.46
N GLY A 278 -14.29 -9.59 -2.91
CA GLY A 278 -13.29 -8.96 -2.04
C GLY A 278 -13.95 -8.23 -0.87
N GLU A 279 -13.56 -6.97 -0.65
CA GLU A 279 -14.08 -6.12 0.42
C GLU A 279 -15.46 -5.47 0.10
N GLY A 280 -16.17 -5.99 -0.91
CA GLY A 280 -17.54 -5.60 -1.25
C GLY A 280 -17.66 -4.21 -1.89
N LYS A 281 -16.59 -3.65 -2.47
CA LYS A 281 -16.63 -2.31 -3.09
C LYS A 281 -17.58 -2.28 -4.30
N LEU A 282 -17.45 -3.24 -5.20
CA LEU A 282 -18.31 -3.39 -6.37
C LEU A 282 -19.73 -3.81 -5.96
N SER A 283 -19.86 -4.88 -5.16
CA SER A 283 -21.13 -5.33 -4.57
C SER A 283 -21.96 -4.20 -3.95
N THR A 284 -21.33 -3.28 -3.20
CA THR A 284 -22.02 -2.11 -2.63
C THR A 284 -22.59 -1.20 -3.71
N ARG A 285 -21.85 -0.93 -4.79
CA ARG A 285 -22.30 -0.08 -5.89
C ARG A 285 -23.42 -0.76 -6.70
N LEU A 286 -23.32 -2.07 -6.92
CA LEU A 286 -24.34 -2.87 -7.61
C LEU A 286 -25.69 -2.81 -6.89
N GLY A 287 -25.68 -2.79 -5.55
CA GLY A 287 -26.89 -2.68 -4.74
C GLY A 287 -27.68 -1.36 -4.94
N PHE A 288 -27.10 -0.34 -5.56
CA PHE A 288 -27.79 0.92 -5.87
C PHE A 288 -28.38 0.98 -7.29
N ILE A 289 -28.21 -0.05 -8.11
CA ILE A 289 -28.72 -0.03 -9.49
C ILE A 289 -30.23 -0.28 -9.49
N ASP A 290 -30.97 0.64 -10.12
CA ASP A 290 -32.41 0.49 -10.31
C ASP A 290 -32.78 -0.79 -11.05
N GLY A 291 -33.70 -1.57 -10.47
CA GLY A 291 -34.18 -2.85 -11.01
C GLY A 291 -33.42 -4.07 -10.49
N VAL A 292 -32.30 -3.89 -9.78
CA VAL A 292 -31.67 -4.99 -9.02
C VAL A 292 -32.58 -5.37 -7.86
N LYS A 293 -32.72 -6.68 -7.62
CA LYS A 293 -33.48 -7.25 -6.50
C LYS A 293 -32.62 -8.13 -5.60
N GLU A 294 -31.51 -8.67 -6.13
CA GLU A 294 -30.59 -9.53 -5.42
C GLU A 294 -29.16 -9.30 -5.89
N VAL A 295 -28.23 -9.17 -4.93
CA VAL A 295 -26.79 -9.20 -5.17
C VAL A 295 -26.18 -10.30 -4.31
N LEU A 296 -25.53 -11.28 -4.93
CA LEU A 296 -24.76 -12.33 -4.25
C LEU A 296 -23.27 -11.98 -4.35
N ALA A 297 -22.62 -11.74 -3.22
CA ALA A 297 -21.21 -11.43 -3.13
C ALA A 297 -20.45 -12.68 -2.68
N VAL A 298 -19.76 -13.35 -3.61
CA VAL A 298 -19.03 -14.61 -3.35
C VAL A 298 -17.57 -14.30 -3.07
N GLU A 299 -17.08 -14.71 -1.91
CA GLU A 299 -15.70 -14.44 -1.48
C GLU A 299 -15.18 -15.56 -0.56
N PRO A 300 -14.02 -16.17 -0.85
CA PRO A 300 -13.43 -17.19 0.03
C PRO A 300 -12.71 -16.61 1.26
N SER A 301 -12.34 -15.33 1.26
CA SER A 301 -11.67 -14.68 2.39
C SER A 301 -12.65 -14.22 3.46
N GLU A 302 -12.54 -14.79 4.66
CA GLU A 302 -13.31 -14.36 5.83
C GLU A 302 -13.05 -12.88 6.16
N VAL A 303 -11.79 -12.44 6.09
CA VAL A 303 -11.39 -11.07 6.40
C VAL A 303 -12.03 -10.08 5.42
N ALA A 304 -12.01 -10.39 4.12
CA ALA A 304 -12.61 -9.55 3.09
C ALA A 304 -14.14 -9.51 3.26
N THR A 305 -14.75 -10.66 3.59
CA THR A 305 -16.18 -10.77 3.90
C THR A 305 -16.59 -9.90 5.10
N LEU A 306 -15.81 -9.89 6.19
CA LEU A 306 -16.08 -9.03 7.35
C LEU A 306 -16.01 -7.54 6.98
N ARG A 307 -15.00 -7.13 6.19
CA ARG A 307 -14.89 -5.75 5.69
C ARG A 307 -16.05 -5.37 4.77
N ALA A 308 -16.50 -6.31 3.93
CA ALA A 308 -17.66 -6.12 3.08
C ALA A 308 -18.95 -5.92 3.90
N LEU A 309 -19.18 -6.73 4.94
CA LEU A 309 -20.33 -6.59 5.82
C LEU A 309 -20.36 -5.23 6.54
N GLU A 310 -19.21 -4.75 7.02
CA GLU A 310 -19.11 -3.39 7.59
C GLU A 310 -19.42 -2.32 6.55
N ARG A 311 -18.97 -2.49 5.30
CA ARG A 311 -19.25 -1.57 4.20
C ARG A 311 -20.74 -1.52 3.87
N TYR A 312 -21.41 -2.67 3.81
CA TYR A 312 -22.84 -2.75 3.55
C TYR A 312 -23.64 -2.07 4.66
N ARG A 313 -23.29 -2.31 5.93
CA ARG A 313 -23.96 -1.68 7.09
C ARG A 313 -23.92 -0.15 7.05
N LYS A 314 -22.85 0.45 6.53
CA LYS A 314 -22.74 1.93 6.43
C LYS A 314 -23.75 2.57 5.48
N VAL A 315 -24.38 1.78 4.61
CA VAL A 315 -25.31 2.27 3.58
C VAL A 315 -26.63 1.52 3.56
N GLU A 316 -26.89 0.62 4.52
CA GLU A 316 -28.07 -0.24 4.51
C GLU A 316 -29.39 0.53 4.69
N ASP A 317 -29.34 1.67 5.37
CA ASP A 317 -30.49 2.55 5.57
C ASP A 317 -30.75 3.52 4.40
N LYS A 318 -29.93 3.47 3.33
CA LYS A 318 -30.12 4.36 2.16
C LYS A 318 -31.25 3.84 1.27
N ASN A 319 -32.16 4.73 0.89
CA ASN A 319 -33.27 4.40 -0.01
C ASN A 319 -32.77 3.79 -1.33
N GLY A 320 -33.46 2.74 -1.79
CA GLY A 320 -33.16 2.06 -3.05
C GLY A 320 -31.98 1.09 -2.98
N PHE A 321 -31.33 0.92 -1.83
CA PHE A 321 -30.21 0.00 -1.68
C PHE A 321 -30.68 -1.45 -1.46
N VAL A 322 -30.24 -2.35 -2.34
CA VAL A 322 -30.33 -3.79 -2.15
C VAL A 322 -29.06 -4.28 -1.46
N LYS A 323 -29.18 -4.66 -0.19
CA LYS A 323 -28.06 -5.17 0.60
C LYS A 323 -27.52 -6.48 -0.01
N PRO A 324 -26.23 -6.55 -0.38
CA PRO A 324 -25.65 -7.78 -0.89
C PRO A 324 -25.65 -8.91 0.15
N THR A 325 -25.95 -10.12 -0.30
CA THR A 325 -25.83 -11.35 0.49
C THR A 325 -24.41 -11.92 0.33
N SER A 326 -23.63 -11.92 1.41
CA SER A 326 -22.30 -12.53 1.42
C SER A 326 -22.41 -14.06 1.42
N LEU A 327 -21.73 -14.69 0.45
CA LEU A 327 -21.61 -16.14 0.33
C LEU A 327 -20.14 -16.54 0.46
N TRP A 328 -19.85 -17.43 1.41
CA TRP A 328 -18.52 -18.03 1.49
C TRP A 328 -18.39 -19.12 0.42
N GLY A 329 -17.55 -18.87 -0.58
CA GLY A 329 -17.43 -19.73 -1.75
C GLY A 329 -16.21 -19.39 -2.59
N SER A 330 -15.91 -20.22 -3.57
CA SER A 330 -14.76 -20.04 -4.47
C SER A 330 -15.11 -20.49 -5.87
N LEU A 331 -14.42 -19.95 -6.88
CA LEU A 331 -14.57 -20.35 -8.28
C LEU A 331 -14.32 -21.84 -8.53
N PHE A 332 -13.70 -22.54 -7.57
CA PHE A 332 -13.42 -23.97 -7.64
C PHE A 332 -14.54 -24.88 -7.10
N TYR A 333 -15.55 -24.32 -6.44
CA TYR A 333 -16.64 -25.09 -5.85
C TYR A 333 -17.96 -24.70 -6.46
N TYR A 334 -18.69 -25.71 -6.94
CA TYR A 334 -20.03 -25.51 -7.46
C TYR A 334 -21.00 -25.11 -6.33
N ASP A 335 -21.92 -24.21 -6.65
CA ASP A 335 -22.96 -23.70 -5.74
C ASP A 335 -24.24 -23.48 -6.53
N GLU A 336 -25.26 -24.29 -6.26
CA GLU A 336 -26.53 -24.26 -7.00
C GLU A 336 -27.24 -22.91 -6.94
N ARG A 337 -26.98 -22.09 -5.91
CA ARG A 337 -27.56 -20.76 -5.75
C ARG A 337 -27.12 -19.80 -6.84
N LEU A 338 -26.01 -20.07 -7.53
CA LEU A 338 -25.46 -19.22 -8.60
C LEU A 338 -26.02 -19.57 -10.00
N LYS A 339 -26.85 -20.63 -10.12
CA LYS A 339 -27.44 -21.03 -11.40
C LYS A 339 -28.43 -19.99 -11.94
N ASN A 340 -28.40 -19.79 -13.25
CA ASN A 340 -29.33 -18.98 -14.06
C ASN A 340 -29.52 -17.54 -13.58
N LYS A 341 -28.51 -16.96 -12.92
CA LYS A 341 -28.50 -15.55 -12.54
C LYS A 341 -28.47 -14.66 -13.77
N ASP A 342 -29.03 -13.47 -13.66
CA ASP A 342 -29.07 -12.55 -14.80
C ASP A 342 -27.65 -12.14 -15.19
N ILE A 343 -26.83 -11.79 -14.20
CA ILE A 343 -25.48 -11.26 -14.41
C ILE A 343 -24.50 -11.93 -13.47
N MET A 344 -23.36 -12.35 -13.98
CA MET A 344 -22.20 -12.79 -13.20
C MET A 344 -20.98 -11.97 -13.58
N ILE A 345 -20.23 -11.47 -12.59
CA ILE A 345 -19.10 -10.57 -12.78
C ILE A 345 -17.86 -11.17 -12.15
N LEU A 346 -16.78 -11.24 -12.91
CA LEU A 346 -15.42 -11.52 -12.43
C LEU A 346 -14.58 -10.27 -12.69
N CYS A 347 -14.52 -9.39 -11.69
CA CYS A 347 -13.83 -8.11 -11.78
C CYS A 347 -12.41 -8.23 -11.22
N GLU A 348 -11.40 -8.40 -12.09
CA GLU A 348 -9.99 -8.60 -11.69
C GLU A 348 -9.82 -9.82 -10.78
N VAL A 349 -10.22 -10.98 -11.29
CA VAL A 349 -10.27 -12.24 -10.51
C VAL A 349 -9.44 -13.33 -11.17
N ILE A 350 -9.48 -13.40 -12.50
CA ILE A 350 -8.92 -14.54 -13.23
C ILE A 350 -7.39 -14.56 -13.18
N GLU A 351 -6.75 -13.40 -13.15
CA GLU A 351 -5.30 -13.19 -13.07
C GLU A 351 -4.69 -13.68 -11.75
N HIS A 352 -5.50 -13.82 -10.70
CA HIS A 352 -5.07 -14.34 -9.40
C HIS A 352 -5.16 -15.87 -9.30
N ILE A 353 -5.69 -16.53 -10.34
CA ILE A 353 -5.85 -17.99 -10.41
C ILE A 353 -4.78 -18.57 -11.33
N ASP A 354 -4.21 -19.72 -10.97
CA ASP A 354 -3.27 -20.41 -11.85
C ASP A 354 -3.94 -20.75 -13.19
N GLU A 355 -3.31 -20.35 -14.29
CA GLU A 355 -3.90 -20.37 -15.65
C GLU A 355 -4.47 -21.75 -16.04
N TYR A 356 -3.81 -22.84 -15.64
CA TYR A 356 -4.23 -24.21 -15.93
C TYR A 356 -5.57 -24.60 -15.26
N ARG A 357 -6.04 -23.85 -14.26
CA ARG A 357 -7.29 -24.10 -13.53
C ARG A 357 -8.48 -23.36 -14.14
N LEU A 358 -8.24 -22.27 -14.87
CA LEU A 358 -9.28 -21.45 -15.46
C LEU A 358 -10.21 -22.18 -16.45
N PRO A 359 -9.75 -23.14 -17.27
CA PRO A 359 -10.66 -23.89 -18.14
C PRO A 359 -11.81 -24.54 -17.38
N LYS A 360 -11.55 -25.14 -16.21
CA LYS A 360 -12.59 -25.78 -15.40
C LYS A 360 -13.54 -24.79 -14.74
N VAL A 361 -13.02 -23.63 -14.34
CA VAL A 361 -13.82 -22.52 -13.80
C VAL A 361 -14.80 -22.03 -14.87
N MET A 362 -14.29 -21.77 -16.07
CA MET A 362 -15.12 -21.31 -17.20
C MET A 362 -16.14 -22.36 -17.65
N GLU A 363 -15.79 -23.65 -17.62
CA GLU A 363 -16.75 -24.72 -17.87
C GLU A 363 -17.89 -24.67 -16.84
N THR A 364 -17.58 -24.53 -15.55
CA THR A 364 -18.61 -24.40 -14.51
C THR A 364 -19.49 -23.18 -14.75
N ILE A 365 -18.91 -22.03 -15.09
CA ILE A 365 -19.69 -20.80 -15.33
C ILE A 365 -20.58 -20.92 -16.58
N LEU A 366 -20.01 -21.33 -17.72
CA LEU A 366 -20.69 -21.32 -19.01
C LEU A 366 -21.60 -22.54 -19.24
N ILE A 367 -21.37 -23.66 -18.54
CA ILE A 367 -22.15 -24.90 -18.69
C ILE A 367 -23.09 -25.12 -17.51
N GLU A 368 -22.64 -24.94 -16.28
CA GLU A 368 -23.46 -25.22 -15.09
C GLU A 368 -24.22 -24.00 -14.62
N TYR A 369 -23.55 -22.86 -14.39
CA TYR A 369 -24.23 -21.66 -13.89
C TYR A 369 -25.05 -20.95 -14.96
N GLN A 370 -24.56 -20.93 -16.20
CA GLN A 370 -25.25 -20.36 -17.36
C GLN A 370 -25.85 -18.97 -17.09
N PRO A 371 -25.08 -17.98 -16.61
CA PRO A 371 -25.64 -16.64 -16.42
C PRO A 371 -26.12 -16.07 -17.76
N LYS A 372 -27.13 -15.18 -17.75
CA LYS A 372 -27.57 -14.54 -19.00
C LYS A 372 -26.49 -13.63 -19.56
N VAL A 373 -25.78 -12.93 -18.68
CA VAL A 373 -24.61 -12.11 -19.02
C VAL A 373 -23.45 -12.46 -18.08
N LEU A 374 -22.27 -12.67 -18.64
CA LEU A 374 -21.02 -12.82 -17.89
C LEU A 374 -20.07 -11.68 -18.26
N ILE A 375 -19.61 -10.92 -17.28
CA ILE A 375 -18.64 -9.84 -17.45
C ILE A 375 -17.33 -10.27 -16.81
N ILE A 376 -16.24 -10.21 -17.57
CA ILE A 376 -14.89 -10.52 -17.10
C ILE A 376 -14.02 -9.30 -17.33
N THR A 377 -13.30 -8.84 -16.31
CA THR A 377 -12.22 -7.86 -16.47
C THR A 377 -10.89 -8.44 -16.01
N THR A 378 -9.82 -8.02 -16.66
CA THR A 378 -8.45 -8.41 -16.32
C THR A 378 -7.45 -7.35 -16.80
N PRO A 379 -6.26 -7.23 -16.21
CA PRO A 379 -5.23 -6.32 -16.67
C PRO A 379 -4.82 -6.56 -18.13
N ASN A 380 -4.43 -5.48 -18.82
CA ASN A 380 -3.78 -5.55 -20.12
C ASN A 380 -2.25 -5.49 -19.98
N LYS A 381 -1.56 -6.59 -20.27
CA LYS A 381 -0.09 -6.66 -20.23
C LYS A 381 0.59 -5.66 -21.17
N GLU A 382 0.00 -5.38 -22.33
CA GLU A 382 0.59 -4.44 -23.30
C GLU A 382 0.71 -3.04 -22.72
N TYR A 383 -0.24 -2.65 -21.87
CA TYR A 383 -0.26 -1.35 -21.21
C TYR A 383 0.85 -1.20 -20.16
N ASN A 384 1.49 -2.29 -19.73
CA ASN A 384 2.61 -2.21 -18.78
C ASN A 384 3.80 -1.42 -19.34
N ASN A 385 3.95 -1.36 -20.68
CA ASN A 385 4.93 -0.50 -21.33
C ASN A 385 4.65 0.99 -21.11
N VAL A 386 3.37 1.39 -21.01
CA VAL A 386 2.99 2.77 -20.70
C VAL A 386 3.43 3.13 -19.28
N TYR A 387 3.37 2.16 -18.36
CA TYR A 387 3.80 2.33 -16.98
C TYR A 387 5.32 2.18 -16.77
N ASP A 388 6.11 1.99 -17.85
CA ASP A 388 7.57 1.81 -17.79
C ASP A 388 8.01 0.74 -16.78
N MET A 389 7.21 -0.33 -16.64
CA MET A 389 7.48 -1.39 -15.68
C MET A 389 8.55 -2.34 -16.23
N GLU A 390 9.69 -2.45 -15.53
CA GLU A 390 10.75 -3.43 -15.84
C GLU A 390 10.36 -4.89 -15.49
N GLU A 391 9.32 -5.08 -14.66
CA GLU A 391 8.79 -6.39 -14.29
C GLU A 391 7.68 -6.89 -15.24
N HIS A 392 7.47 -8.22 -15.26
CA HIS A 392 6.51 -8.86 -16.17
C HIS A 392 5.03 -8.65 -15.80
N PHE A 393 4.69 -8.32 -14.54
CA PHE A 393 3.32 -8.18 -14.02
C PHE A 393 3.12 -6.86 -13.25
N ARG A 394 1.90 -6.32 -13.30
CA ARG A 394 1.45 -5.09 -12.62
C ARG A 394 1.25 -5.26 -11.12
N HIS A 395 0.91 -6.46 -10.68
CA HIS A 395 0.86 -6.82 -9.27
C HIS A 395 1.58 -8.15 -9.00
N THR A 396 2.22 -8.24 -7.85
CA THR A 396 3.03 -9.39 -7.44
C THR A 396 2.21 -10.64 -7.16
N ASP A 397 0.90 -10.50 -6.97
CA ASP A 397 -0.06 -11.59 -6.76
C ASP A 397 -0.74 -12.06 -8.05
N HIS A 398 -0.41 -11.47 -9.20
CA HIS A 398 -0.83 -11.97 -10.50
C HIS A 398 -0.05 -13.24 -10.86
N ARG A 399 -0.79 -14.25 -11.30
CA ARG A 399 -0.23 -15.50 -11.85
C ARG A 399 0.12 -15.35 -13.32
N PHE A 400 -0.60 -14.48 -14.03
CA PHE A 400 -0.37 -14.12 -15.42
C PHE A 400 -0.97 -12.75 -15.72
N GLU A 401 -0.58 -12.14 -16.84
CA GLU A 401 -1.30 -11.05 -17.48
C GLU A 401 -1.31 -11.28 -18.98
N TRP A 402 -2.47 -11.15 -19.59
CA TRP A 402 -2.63 -11.37 -21.03
C TRP A 402 -2.57 -10.05 -21.80
N THR A 403 -2.06 -10.13 -23.02
CA THR A 403 -2.27 -9.13 -24.08
C THR A 403 -3.73 -9.14 -24.55
N ARG A 404 -4.12 -8.14 -25.34
CA ARG A 404 -5.47 -8.08 -25.94
C ARG A 404 -5.79 -9.26 -26.84
N ASP A 405 -4.80 -9.74 -27.59
CA ASP A 405 -5.00 -10.88 -28.48
C ASP A 405 -5.09 -12.19 -27.70
N GLU A 406 -4.25 -12.39 -26.68
CA GLU A 406 -4.32 -13.55 -25.79
C GLU A 406 -5.68 -13.62 -25.08
N PHE A 407 -6.15 -12.50 -24.51
CA PHE A 407 -7.43 -12.46 -23.81
C PHE A 407 -8.62 -12.73 -24.75
N LYS A 408 -8.62 -12.12 -25.95
CA LYS A 408 -9.66 -12.35 -26.96
C LYS A 408 -9.72 -13.81 -27.41
N ASN A 409 -8.57 -14.38 -27.73
CA ASN A 409 -8.46 -15.77 -28.16
C ASN A 409 -8.90 -16.71 -27.05
N TRP A 410 -8.44 -16.48 -25.82
CA TRP A 410 -8.82 -17.28 -24.66
C TRP A 410 -10.34 -17.23 -24.41
N CYS A 411 -10.97 -16.05 -24.45
CA CYS A 411 -12.42 -15.94 -24.31
C CYS A 411 -13.18 -16.69 -25.42
N ALA A 412 -12.74 -16.54 -26.66
CA ALA A 412 -13.36 -17.22 -27.81
C ALA A 412 -13.24 -18.74 -27.70
N GLU A 413 -12.06 -19.25 -27.32
CA GLU A 413 -11.79 -20.67 -27.12
C GLU A 413 -12.62 -21.31 -26.01
N ARG A 414 -13.10 -20.55 -25.02
CA ARG A 414 -13.96 -21.09 -23.95
C ARG A 414 -15.43 -21.10 -24.33
N ASN A 415 -15.83 -20.33 -25.35
CA ASN A 415 -17.18 -20.33 -25.91
C ASN A 415 -17.34 -21.35 -27.06
N GLN A 416 -16.79 -22.57 -26.91
CA GLN A 416 -16.72 -23.57 -28.00
C GLN A 416 -18.08 -23.98 -28.56
N GLN A 417 -19.13 -23.95 -27.75
CA GLN A 417 -20.50 -24.25 -28.18
C GLN A 417 -21.24 -23.03 -28.75
N THR A 418 -20.58 -21.87 -28.82
CA THR A 418 -21.13 -20.59 -29.33
C THR A 418 -22.45 -20.16 -28.69
N ARG A 419 -22.70 -20.60 -27.44
CA ARG A 419 -23.92 -20.28 -26.67
C ARG A 419 -23.98 -18.83 -26.23
N TYR A 420 -22.85 -18.14 -26.24
CA TYR A 420 -22.74 -16.74 -25.93
C TYR A 420 -22.29 -15.94 -27.16
N GLU A 421 -22.78 -14.72 -27.29
CA GLU A 421 -22.19 -13.68 -28.13
C GLU A 421 -21.16 -12.92 -27.29
N LEU A 422 -19.98 -12.65 -27.86
CA LEU A 422 -18.88 -11.98 -27.15
C LEU A 422 -18.69 -10.57 -27.69
N SER A 423 -18.54 -9.63 -26.77
CA SER A 423 -18.08 -8.26 -27.08
C SER A 423 -16.91 -7.89 -26.17
N PHE A 424 -15.99 -7.10 -26.71
CA PHE A 424 -14.78 -6.67 -26.02
C PHE A 424 -14.74 -5.15 -25.92
N ASP A 425 -14.33 -4.66 -24.77
CA ASP A 425 -14.19 -3.24 -24.46
C ASP A 425 -12.99 -3.04 -23.53
N GLY A 426 -12.66 -1.80 -23.21
CA GLY A 426 -11.60 -1.45 -22.28
C GLY A 426 -12.02 -0.43 -21.24
N ILE A 427 -11.18 -0.30 -20.22
CA ILE A 427 -11.44 0.52 -19.03
C ILE A 427 -10.17 1.32 -18.70
N GLY A 428 -10.33 2.62 -18.53
CA GLY A 428 -9.26 3.57 -18.24
C GLY A 428 -8.94 4.45 -19.44
N ASP A 429 -7.79 5.13 -19.40
CA ASP A 429 -7.33 5.96 -20.51
C ASP A 429 -6.82 5.07 -21.65
N GLU A 430 -7.29 5.31 -22.87
CA GLU A 430 -6.81 4.55 -24.04
C GLU A 430 -5.46 5.09 -24.52
N HIS A 431 -4.49 4.20 -24.66
CA HIS A 431 -3.23 4.48 -25.34
C HIS A 431 -3.29 3.98 -26.79
N GLU A 432 -2.91 4.82 -27.74
CA GLU A 432 -2.99 4.53 -29.18
C GLU A 432 -2.36 3.19 -29.58
N GLN A 433 -1.17 2.90 -29.04
CA GLN A 433 -0.46 1.65 -29.31
C GLN A 433 -0.89 0.47 -28.42
N TYR A 434 -1.18 0.71 -27.15
CA TYR A 434 -1.25 -0.33 -26.12
C TYR A 434 -2.69 -0.59 -25.63
N GLY A 435 -3.68 0.17 -26.12
CA GLY A 435 -5.08 0.04 -25.74
C GLY A 435 -5.36 0.56 -24.33
N TYR A 436 -6.34 -0.04 -23.67
CA TYR A 436 -6.75 0.32 -22.31
C TYR A 436 -5.94 -0.44 -21.25
N PRO A 437 -5.76 0.10 -20.03
CA PRO A 437 -5.05 -0.58 -18.96
C PRO A 437 -5.78 -1.81 -18.41
N THR A 438 -7.12 -1.80 -18.40
CA THR A 438 -7.94 -2.97 -18.08
C THR A 438 -8.76 -3.37 -19.30
N GLN A 439 -8.83 -4.67 -19.54
CA GLN A 439 -9.60 -5.31 -20.60
C GLN A 439 -10.93 -5.78 -20.04
N MET A 440 -11.99 -5.73 -20.85
CA MET A 440 -13.31 -6.23 -20.49
C MET A 440 -13.88 -7.11 -21.60
N CYS A 441 -14.41 -8.27 -21.24
CA CYS A 441 -15.17 -9.15 -22.14
C CYS A 441 -16.57 -9.38 -21.57
N ILE A 442 -17.58 -9.24 -22.42
CA ILE A 442 -18.99 -9.46 -22.08
C ILE A 442 -19.50 -10.61 -22.93
N PHE A 443 -19.90 -11.68 -22.26
CA PHE A 443 -20.58 -12.83 -22.85
C PHE A 443 -22.08 -12.64 -22.65
N VAL A 444 -22.86 -12.53 -23.72
CA VAL A 444 -24.33 -12.47 -23.68
C VAL A 444 -24.88 -13.80 -24.17
N ARG A 445 -25.62 -14.51 -23.32
CA ARG A 445 -26.21 -15.80 -23.67
C ARG A 445 -27.22 -15.58 -24.80
N LYS A 446 -27.08 -16.33 -25.88
CA LYS A 446 -28.07 -16.35 -26.96
C LYS A 446 -29.37 -16.89 -26.38
N GLU A 447 -30.48 -16.21 -26.66
CA GLU A 447 -31.80 -16.78 -26.38
C GLU A 447 -32.04 -17.91 -27.37
N ASP A 448 -32.57 -19.04 -26.90
CA ASP A 448 -32.99 -20.16 -27.75
C ASP A 448 -34.22 -19.77 -28.60
#